data_AF-A0A3D9H2J5-F1
#
_entry.id   AF-A0A3D9H2J5-F1
#
_cell.length_a   1.000
_cell.length_b   1.000
_cell.length_c   1.000
_cell.angle_alpha   90.00
_cell.angle_beta   90.00
_cell.angle_gamma   90.00
#
_symmetry.space_group_name_H-M   'P 1'
#
loop_
_entity.id
_entity.type
_entity.pdbx_description
1 polymer ?
#
loop_
_entity_poly.entity_id
_entity_poly.type
_entity_poly.pdbx_seq_one_letter_code
_entity_poly.pdbx_strand_id
1 'polypeptide(L)'
;MTNNALSSGLILRLAHAMLLDGRPGNAAILADTAQAIGMKSEKILAIKAYALLLADEAQSASEAMAEWERDNREIGPASPLQILKAIIQQKSGDEEAARTILIRYSETVEKQMGGPHLPAAAA
;
A
#
# COMPACT_ATOMS: atom_id res chain seq x y z
N MET A 1 -18.96 18.94 12.19
CA MET A 1 -18.31 17.64 11.85
C MET A 1 -17.13 17.85 10.88
N THR A 2 -16.16 18.70 11.20
CA THR A 2 -15.05 19.11 10.30
C THR A 2 -13.67 18.60 10.74
N ASN A 3 -13.59 17.94 11.90
CA ASN A 3 -12.31 17.64 12.54
C ASN A 3 -11.56 16.44 11.95
N ASN A 4 -12.24 15.57 11.20
CA ASN A 4 -11.69 14.27 10.77
C ASN A 4 -10.79 14.37 9.51
N ALA A 5 -11.07 15.32 8.62
CA ALA A 5 -10.27 15.51 7.39
C ALA A 5 -8.91 16.18 7.67
N LEU A 6 -8.89 17.14 8.59
CA LEU A 6 -7.67 17.84 9.00
C LEU A 6 -6.70 16.92 9.75
N SER A 7 -7.22 16.10 10.67
CA SER A 7 -6.45 15.10 11.40
C SER A 7 -5.94 13.98 10.47
N SER A 8 -6.73 13.54 9.50
CA SER A 8 -6.27 12.62 8.45
C SER A 8 -5.11 13.18 7.63
N GLY A 9 -5.21 14.43 7.18
CA GLY A 9 -4.13 15.07 6.43
C GLY A 9 -2.84 15.23 7.24
N LEU A 10 -2.94 15.51 8.55
CA LEU A 10 -1.79 15.62 9.45
C LEU A 10 -1.10 14.26 9.65
N ILE A 11 -1.88 13.21 9.92
CA ILE A 11 -1.35 11.85 10.13
C ILE A 11 -0.59 11.37 8.89
N LEU A 12 -1.15 11.56 7.69
CA LEU A 12 -0.48 11.17 6.45
C LEU A 12 0.86 11.90 6.26
N ARG A 13 0.90 13.22 6.53
CA ARG A 13 2.14 14.01 6.40
C ARG A 13 3.18 13.61 7.43
N LEU A 14 2.77 13.37 8.68
CA LEU A 14 3.67 12.97 9.75
C LEU A 14 4.26 11.58 9.49
N ALA A 15 3.43 10.62 9.08
CA ALA A 15 3.89 9.29 8.71
C ALA A 15 4.87 9.35 7.53
N HIS A 16 4.58 10.17 6.52
CA HIS A 16 5.50 10.38 5.40
C HIS A 16 6.83 10.98 5.85
N ALA A 17 6.82 11.98 6.74
CA ALA A 17 8.04 12.55 7.29
C ALA A 17 8.86 11.52 8.09
N MET A 18 8.21 10.64 8.86
CA MET A 18 8.88 9.55 9.58
C MET A 18 9.56 8.56 8.62
N LEU A 19 8.89 8.22 7.51
CA LEU A 19 9.45 7.35 6.47
C LEU A 19 10.70 7.99 5.82
N LEU A 20 10.62 9.27 5.46
CA LEU A 20 11.74 10.01 4.87
C LEU A 20 12.94 10.13 5.83
N ASP A 21 12.68 10.21 7.13
CA ASP A 21 13.69 10.30 8.18
C ASP A 21 14.23 8.92 8.61
N GLY A 22 13.93 7.86 7.87
CA GLY A 22 14.43 6.51 8.16
C GLY A 22 13.85 5.89 9.43
N ARG A 23 12.66 6.32 9.86
CA ARG A 23 11.95 5.80 11.05
C ARG A 23 10.68 5.02 10.65
N PRO A 24 10.81 3.91 9.91
CA PRO A 24 9.65 3.15 9.44
C PRO A 24 8.81 2.57 10.58
N GLY A 25 9.43 2.09 11.67
CA GLY A 25 8.70 1.59 12.84
C GLY A 25 7.76 2.64 13.46
N ASN A 26 8.21 3.90 13.55
CA ASN A 26 7.35 4.99 14.04
C ASN A 26 6.17 5.26 13.10
N ALA A 27 6.39 5.17 11.79
CA ALA A 27 5.34 5.33 10.80
C ALA A 27 4.30 4.20 10.89
N ALA A 28 4.72 2.96 11.14
CA ALA A 28 3.83 1.82 11.37
C ALA A 28 2.98 2.02 12.64
N ILE A 29 3.61 2.40 13.77
CA ILE A 29 2.91 2.70 15.03
C ILE A 29 1.88 3.82 14.85
N LEU A 30 2.23 4.87 14.11
CA LEU A 30 1.31 5.97 13.81
C LEU A 30 0.12 5.50 12.96
N ALA A 31 0.34 4.62 11.98
CA ALA A 31 -0.73 4.04 11.17
C ALA A 31 -1.66 3.15 12.01
N ASP A 32 -1.12 2.32 12.92
CA ASP A 32 -1.91 1.53 13.86
C ASP A 32 -2.75 2.41 14.78
N THR A 33 -2.16 3.49 15.29
CA THR A 33 -2.85 4.47 16.13
C THR A 33 -4.01 5.11 15.36
N ALA A 34 -3.79 5.47 14.09
CA ALA A 34 -4.84 6.02 13.23
C ALA A 34 -5.98 5.01 13.01
N GLN A 35 -5.66 3.73 12.74
CA GLN A 35 -6.67 2.67 12.62
C GLN A 35 -7.46 2.48 13.92
N ALA A 36 -6.80 2.48 15.07
CA ALA A 36 -7.42 2.32 16.39
C ALA A 36 -8.42 3.43 16.73
N ILE A 37 -8.20 4.66 16.25
CA ILE A 37 -9.15 5.77 16.41
C ILE A 37 -10.21 5.83 15.29
N GLY A 38 -10.34 4.76 14.49
CA GLY A 38 -11.39 4.59 13.49
C GLY A 38 -11.04 5.11 12.09
N MET A 39 -9.79 5.51 11.84
CA MET A 39 -9.37 6.00 10.51
C MET A 39 -9.00 4.85 9.58
N LYS A 40 -10.01 4.09 9.16
CA LYS A 40 -9.86 3.03 8.16
C LYS A 40 -9.87 3.63 6.75
N SER A 41 -8.69 3.77 6.14
CA SER A 41 -8.57 4.17 4.73
C SER A 41 -7.40 3.46 4.06
N GLU A 42 -7.52 3.29 2.74
CA GLU A 42 -6.49 2.67 1.91
C GLU A 42 -5.12 3.35 2.06
N LYS A 43 -5.10 4.66 2.28
CA LYS A 43 -3.87 5.44 2.47
C LYS A 43 -3.15 5.10 3.79
N ILE A 44 -3.91 4.90 4.86
CA ILE A 44 -3.35 4.51 6.17
C ILE A 44 -2.79 3.09 6.08
N LEU A 45 -3.49 2.18 5.39
CA LEU A 45 -2.96 0.85 5.13
C LEU A 45 -1.68 0.90 4.27
N ALA A 46 -1.65 1.72 3.21
CA ALA A 46 -0.48 1.86 2.36
C ALA A 46 0.75 2.30 3.16
N ILE A 47 0.58 3.26 4.07
CA ILE A 47 1.64 3.69 5.00
C ILE A 47 2.09 2.53 5.88
N LYS A 48 1.16 1.82 6.52
CA LYS A 48 1.48 0.69 7.40
C LYS A 48 2.27 -0.38 6.65
N ALA A 49 1.74 -0.86 5.53
CA ALA A 49 2.38 -1.91 4.75
C ALA A 49 3.75 -1.48 4.21
N TYR A 50 3.87 -0.24 3.71
CA TYR A 50 5.16 0.27 3.24
C TYR A 50 6.19 0.43 4.38
N ALA A 51 5.75 0.94 5.54
CA ALA A 51 6.57 1.04 6.74
C ALA A 51 7.09 -0.34 7.19
N LEU A 52 6.21 -1.33 7.26
CA LEU A 52 6.56 -2.71 7.62
C LEU A 52 7.54 -3.32 6.60
N LEU A 53 7.33 -3.08 5.31
CA LEU A 53 8.27 -3.53 4.26
C LEU A 53 9.66 -2.89 4.38
N LEU A 54 9.75 -1.61 4.76
CA LEU A 54 11.01 -0.93 5.03
C LEU A 54 11.70 -1.41 6.32
N ALA A 55 10.91 -1.86 7.30
CA ALA A 55 11.40 -2.49 8.52
C ALA A 55 11.78 -3.97 8.34
N ASP A 56 11.72 -4.48 7.11
CA ASP A 56 11.92 -5.89 6.75
C ASP A 56 10.91 -6.87 7.38
N GLU A 57 9.73 -6.36 7.74
CA GLU A 57 8.62 -7.11 8.32
C GLU A 57 7.59 -7.48 7.24
N ALA A 58 8.04 -8.17 6.19
CA ALA A 58 7.20 -8.54 5.05
C ALA A 58 5.97 -9.38 5.45
N GLN A 59 6.14 -10.27 6.44
CA GLN A 59 5.06 -11.09 6.97
C GLN A 59 3.97 -10.23 7.62
N SER A 60 4.36 -9.27 8.46
CA SER A 60 3.41 -8.34 9.10
C SER A 60 2.74 -7.42 8.08
N ALA A 61 3.44 -7.03 7.01
CA ALA A 61 2.84 -6.28 5.90
C ALA A 61 1.76 -7.11 5.17
N SER A 62 2.03 -8.40 4.96
CA SER A 62 1.08 -9.36 4.37
C SER A 62 -0.17 -9.51 5.23
N GLU A 63 0.01 -9.69 6.55
CA GLU A 63 -1.09 -9.82 7.51
C GLU A 63 -1.99 -8.58 7.53
N ALA A 64 -1.39 -7.38 7.52
CA ALA A 64 -2.14 -6.13 7.47
C ALA A 64 -2.99 -6.00 6.19
N MET A 65 -2.46 -6.43 5.04
CA MET A 65 -3.19 -6.47 3.77
C MET A 65 -4.34 -7.48 3.81
N ALA A 66 -4.08 -8.68 4.33
CA ALA A 66 -5.10 -9.73 4.44
C ALA A 66 -6.23 -9.35 5.41
N GLU A 67 -5.93 -8.63 6.50
CA GLU A 67 -6.94 -8.06 7.39
C GLU A 67 -7.81 -7.04 6.68
N TRP A 68 -7.19 -6.14 5.90
CA TRP A 68 -7.94 -5.15 5.14
C TRP A 68 -8.88 -5.77 4.11
N GLU A 69 -8.43 -6.79 3.37
CA GLU A 69 -9.25 -7.49 2.37
C GLU A 69 -10.45 -8.20 2.99
N ARG A 70 -10.29 -8.74 4.21
CA ARG A 70 -11.40 -9.32 4.97
C ARG A 70 -12.45 -8.27 5.32
N ASP A 71 -12.02 -7.08 5.73
CA ASP A 71 -12.90 -6.00 6.19
C ASP A 71 -13.54 -5.19 5.05
N ASN A 72 -12.84 -4.99 3.93
CA ASN A 72 -13.18 -3.98 2.92
C ASN A 72 -13.45 -4.55 1.52
N ARG A 73 -13.51 -5.88 1.38
CA ARG A 73 -13.50 -6.62 0.10
C ARG A 73 -12.14 -6.51 -0.62
N GLU A 74 -12.02 -7.23 -1.73
CA GLU A 74 -10.80 -7.36 -2.53
C GLU A 74 -10.21 -5.99 -2.91
N ILE A 75 -8.89 -5.86 -2.78
CA ILE A 75 -8.16 -4.66 -3.23
C ILE A 75 -8.37 -4.50 -4.74
N GLY A 76 -8.87 -3.34 -5.15
CA GLY A 76 -9.16 -3.07 -6.56
C GLY A 76 -7.94 -3.29 -7.46
N PRO A 77 -8.13 -3.76 -8.71
CA PRO A 77 -7.01 -4.12 -9.59
C PRO A 77 -6.13 -2.94 -10.02
N ALA A 78 -6.63 -1.70 -9.93
CA ALA A 78 -5.87 -0.47 -10.17
C ALA A 78 -5.43 0.25 -8.87
N SER A 79 -5.68 -0.36 -7.70
CA SER A 79 -5.25 0.23 -6.42
C SER A 79 -3.73 0.23 -6.31
N PRO A 80 -3.10 1.33 -5.85
CA PRO A 80 -1.67 1.35 -5.53
C PRO A 80 -1.23 0.26 -4.53
N LEU A 81 -2.15 -0.29 -3.72
CA LEU A 81 -1.85 -1.40 -2.82
C LEU A 81 -1.46 -2.68 -3.57
N GLN A 82 -1.85 -2.84 -4.84
CA GLN A 82 -1.41 -3.97 -5.67
C GLN A 82 0.12 -3.97 -5.84
N ILE A 83 0.75 -2.79 -5.95
CA ILE A 83 2.21 -2.67 -6.02
C ILE A 83 2.83 -3.18 -4.71
N LEU A 84 2.28 -2.78 -3.56
CA LEU A 84 2.76 -3.25 -2.26
C LEU A 84 2.57 -4.77 -2.09
N LYS A 85 1.45 -5.34 -2.57
CA LYS A 85 1.24 -6.79 -2.61
C LYS A 85 2.29 -7.50 -3.45
N ALA A 86 2.63 -6.98 -4.63
CA ALA A 86 3.69 -7.54 -5.45
C ALA A 86 5.05 -7.54 -4.74
N ILE A 87 5.39 -6.45 -4.04
CA ILE A 87 6.63 -6.36 -3.24
C ILE A 87 6.62 -7.38 -2.10
N ILE A 88 5.49 -7.58 -1.41
CA ILE A 88 5.34 -8.61 -0.37
C ILE A 88 5.60 -10.00 -0.97
N GLN A 89 4.99 -10.34 -2.11
CA GLN A 89 5.19 -11.64 -2.76
C GLN A 89 6.65 -11.86 -3.16
N GLN A 90 7.30 -10.82 -3.72
CA GLN A 90 8.71 -10.88 -4.07
C GLN A 90 9.59 -11.12 -2.83
N LYS A 91 9.34 -10.42 -1.71
CA LYS A 91 10.09 -10.63 -0.45
C LYS A 91 9.86 -12.02 0.15
N SER A 92 8.69 -12.62 -0.09
CA SER A 92 8.37 -13.99 0.33
C SER A 92 8.95 -15.06 -0.61
N GLY A 93 9.58 -14.67 -1.72
CA GLY A 93 10.16 -15.59 -2.70
C GLY A 93 9.20 -16.05 -3.80
N ASP A 94 7.97 -15.54 -3.84
CA ASP A 94 6.99 -15.84 -4.89
C ASP A 94 7.07 -14.80 -6.02
N GLU A 95 8.10 -14.93 -6.85
CA GLU A 95 8.35 -14.01 -7.98
C GLU A 95 7.27 -14.12 -9.08
N GLU A 96 6.67 -15.29 -9.27
CA GLU A 96 5.65 -15.52 -10.28
C GLU A 96 4.34 -14.81 -9.91
N ALA A 97 3.93 -14.90 -8.63
CA ALA A 97 2.78 -14.16 -8.15
C ALA A 97 3.02 -12.65 -8.22
N ALA A 98 4.21 -12.17 -7.82
CA ALA A 98 4.57 -10.76 -7.92
C ALA A 98 4.45 -10.24 -9.36
N ARG A 99 5.01 -10.97 -10.32
CA ARG A 99 4.94 -10.63 -11.75
C ARG A 99 3.50 -10.58 -12.25
N THR A 100 2.69 -11.57 -11.89
CA THR A 100 1.28 -11.64 -12.30
C THR A 100 0.48 -10.44 -11.79
N ILE A 101 0.71 -10.03 -10.54
CA ILE A 101 0.07 -8.84 -9.95
C ILE A 101 0.45 -7.58 -10.73
N LEU A 102 1.74 -7.39 -11.02
CA LEU A 102 2.22 -6.20 -11.73
C LEU A 102 1.70 -6.10 -13.16
N ILE A 103 1.65 -7.22 -13.90
CA ILE A 103 1.08 -7.25 -15.26
C ILE A 103 -0.40 -6.87 -15.23
N ARG A 104 -1.19 -7.47 -14.34
CA ARG A 104 -2.62 -7.13 -14.22
C ARG A 104 -2.84 -5.67 -13.82
N TYR A 105 -1.99 -5.16 -12.92
CA TYR A 105 -2.01 -3.76 -12.52
C TYR A 105 -1.75 -2.84 -13.72
N SER A 106 -0.69 -3.09 -14.51
CA SER A 106 -0.36 -2.27 -15.68
C SER A 106 -1.48 -2.32 -16.74
N GLU A 107 -1.97 -3.51 -17.07
CA GLU A 107 -3.06 -3.68 -18.04
C GLU A 107 -4.34 -2.92 -17.61
N THR A 108 -4.64 -2.92 -16.31
CA THR A 108 -5.83 -2.24 -15.78
C THR A 108 -5.65 -0.72 -15.85
N VAL A 109 -4.48 -0.21 -15.45
CA VAL A 109 -4.16 1.23 -15.52
C VAL A 109 -4.16 1.73 -16.96
N GLU A 110 -3.57 0.99 -17.89
CA GLU A 110 -3.56 1.34 -19.32
C GLU A 110 -4.98 1.41 -19.91
N LYS A 111 -5.84 0.44 -19.57
CA LYS A 111 -7.26 0.47 -19.98
C LYS A 111 -7.99 1.69 -19.43
N GLN A 112 -7.72 2.09 -18.18
CA GLN A 112 -8.34 3.25 -17.55
C GLN A 112 -7.84 4.58 -18.14
N MET A 113 -6.59 4.63 -18.59
CA MET A 113 -5.95 5.83 -19.14
C MET A 113 -6.12 5.97 -20.67
N GLY A 114 -6.90 5.08 -21.30
CA GLY A 114 -7.32 5.21 -22.70
C GLY A 114 -6.28 4.79 -23.74
N GLY A 115 -5.29 3.98 -23.38
CA GLY A 115 -4.27 3.48 -24.31
C GLY A 115 -2.93 3.16 -23.62
N PRO A 116 -1.98 2.54 -24.35
CA PRO A 116 -0.67 2.21 -23.80
C PRO A 116 0.12 3.50 -23.53
N HIS A 117 0.37 3.77 -22.24
CA HIS A 117 1.26 4.85 -21.78
C HIS A 117 2.66 4.35 -21.46
N LEU A 118 2.84 3.03 -21.34
CA LEU A 118 4.16 2.43 -21.30
C LEU A 118 4.70 2.35 -22.74
N PRO A 119 5.96 2.74 -22.99
CA PRO A 119 6.59 2.39 -24.24
C PRO A 119 6.57 0.86 -24.31
N ALA A 120 5.97 0.32 -25.37
CA ALA A 120 5.98 -1.11 -25.67
C ALA A 120 7.41 -1.60 -25.42
N ALA A 121 7.57 -2.50 -24.45
CA ALA A 121 8.88 -3.03 -24.09
C ALA A 121 9.55 -3.45 -25.40
N ALA A 122 10.71 -2.84 -25.69
CA ALA A 122 11.45 -3.08 -26.92
C ALA A 122 11.67 -4.60 -27.05
N ALA A 123 11.00 -5.17 -28.04
CA ALA A 123 11.18 -6.54 -28.50
C ALA A 123 12.57 -6.71 -29.15
#